data_AF-A0A2I0JX94-F1
#
_entry.id   AF-A0A2I0JX94-F1
#
_cell.length_a   1.000
_cell.length_b   1.000
_cell.length_c   1.000
_cell.angle_alpha   90.00
_cell.angle_beta   90.00
_cell.angle_gamma   90.00
#
_symmetry.space_group_name_H-M   'P 1'
#
loop_
_entity.id
_entity.type
_entity.pdbx_description
1 polymer ?
#
loop_
_entity_poly.entity_id
_entity_poly.type
_entity_poly.pdbx_seq_one_letter_code
_entity_poly.pdbx_strand_id
1 'polypeptide(L)'
;MDGNVLTFKGRLVAKGFRQVHGVDYDETFSPVAMLKSIRILLAIVAYSDYEIWQMDVKTAFLNEKLLEDVYMTQPEGFVDPHSARKVCKLQRSIYGLKQASRSWNLHFDDAIKEFGFIKNEDEPCVYKK
;
A
#
# COMPACT_ATOMS: atom_id res chain seq x y z
N MET A 1 -27.97 -7.84 19.75
CA MET A 1 -27.35 -6.86 18.85
C MET A 1 -28.47 -5.96 18.35
N ASP A 2 -28.61 -4.77 18.93
CA ASP A 2 -29.84 -3.95 18.85
C ASP A 2 -30.03 -3.19 17.52
N GLY A 3 -29.45 -3.68 16.42
CA GLY A 3 -29.61 -3.09 15.08
C GLY A 3 -29.04 -1.67 14.90
N ASN A 4 -28.40 -1.11 15.92
CA ASN A 4 -27.87 0.25 15.89
C ASN A 4 -26.61 0.35 15.03
N VAL A 5 -26.52 1.41 14.22
CA VAL A 5 -25.31 1.71 13.43
C VAL A 5 -24.19 2.09 14.39
N LEU A 6 -23.15 1.24 14.45
CA LEU A 6 -22.01 1.44 15.34
C LEU A 6 -20.91 2.34 14.73
N THR A 7 -20.83 2.46 13.40
CA THR A 7 -19.76 3.24 12.74
C THR A 7 -20.16 3.65 11.33
N PHE A 8 -19.88 4.91 10.97
CA PHE A 8 -19.93 5.39 9.59
C PHE A 8 -18.54 5.24 8.95
N LYS A 9 -18.46 4.59 7.78
CA LYS A 9 -17.21 4.39 7.04
C LYS A 9 -17.23 5.18 5.73
N GLY A 10 -16.20 5.97 5.50
CA GLY A 10 -15.90 6.63 4.22
C GLY A 10 -14.53 6.20 3.72
N ARG A 11 -14.28 6.32 2.41
CA ARG A 11 -12.96 6.11 1.81
C ARG A 11 -12.61 7.29 0.92
N LEU A 12 -11.42 7.84 1.13
CA LEU A 12 -10.82 8.79 0.21
C LEU A 12 -10.02 8.02 -0.84
N VAL A 13 -10.34 8.21 -2.12
CA VAL A 13 -9.74 7.49 -3.24
C VAL A 13 -9.25 8.51 -4.26
N ALA A 14 -7.98 8.40 -4.66
CA ALA A 14 -7.42 9.20 -5.73
C ALA A 14 -8.00 8.78 -7.09
N LYS A 15 -8.15 9.75 -7.99
CA LYS A 15 -8.51 9.52 -9.39
C LYS A 15 -7.25 9.22 -10.21
N GLY A 16 -6.56 8.11 -9.93
CA GLY A 16 -5.27 7.81 -10.59
C GLY A 16 -5.33 7.67 -12.10
N PHE A 17 -6.50 7.42 -12.68
CA PHE A 17 -6.70 7.48 -14.14
C PHE A 17 -6.45 8.88 -14.73
N ARG A 18 -6.42 9.93 -13.90
CA ARG A 18 -6.06 11.30 -14.31
C ARG A 18 -4.59 11.64 -14.10
N GLN A 19 -3.81 10.76 -13.46
CA GLN A 19 -2.38 10.96 -13.27
C GLN A 19 -1.62 10.82 -14.58
N VAL A 20 -0.62 11.67 -14.78
CA VAL A 20 0.22 11.75 -15.96
C VAL A 20 1.61 11.18 -15.64
N HIS A 21 2.07 10.23 -16.45
CA HIS A 21 3.41 9.65 -16.32
C HIS A 21 4.49 10.71 -16.60
N GLY A 22 5.57 10.70 -15.81
CA GLY A 22 6.66 11.69 -15.87
C GLY A 22 6.31 13.04 -15.21
N VAL A 23 5.09 13.17 -14.67
CA VAL A 23 4.64 14.35 -13.91
C VAL A 23 4.20 13.95 -12.51
N ASP A 24 3.21 13.06 -12.41
CA ASP A 24 2.63 12.61 -11.14
C ASP A 24 3.24 11.30 -10.62
N TYR A 25 3.91 10.55 -11.50
CA TYR A 25 4.58 9.28 -11.19
C TYR A 25 5.56 8.88 -12.30
N ASP A 26 6.62 8.16 -11.92
CA ASP A 26 7.57 7.56 -12.86
C ASP A 26 7.35 6.04 -12.96
N GLU A 27 7.49 5.31 -11.86
CA GLU A 27 7.35 3.85 -11.86
C GLU A 27 6.11 3.39 -11.07
N THR A 28 5.47 2.33 -11.55
CA THR A 28 4.27 1.73 -10.93
C THR A 28 4.41 0.25 -10.62
N PHE A 29 5.46 -0.39 -11.13
CA PHE A 29 5.67 -1.82 -10.95
C PHE A 29 5.88 -2.15 -9.47
N SER A 30 5.10 -3.13 -9.00
CA SER A 30 5.20 -3.74 -7.68
C SER A 30 5.10 -5.25 -7.87
N PRO A 31 6.01 -6.05 -7.27
CA PRO A 31 6.00 -7.48 -7.43
C PRO A 31 4.78 -8.12 -6.74
N VAL A 32 4.38 -9.29 -7.23
CA VAL A 32 3.33 -10.11 -6.63
C VAL A 32 3.92 -11.49 -6.37
N ALA A 33 3.71 -11.99 -5.15
CA ALA A 33 4.22 -13.30 -4.75
C ALA A 33 3.71 -14.38 -5.71
N MET A 34 4.62 -15.19 -6.24
CA MET A 34 4.22 -16.25 -7.15
C MET A 34 3.52 -17.36 -6.37
N LEU A 35 2.42 -17.87 -6.91
CA LEU A 35 1.65 -18.95 -6.27
C LEU A 35 2.50 -20.21 -6.05
N LYS A 36 3.48 -20.48 -6.93
CA LYS A 36 4.45 -21.57 -6.73
C LYS A 36 5.24 -21.39 -5.43
N SER A 37 5.71 -20.19 -5.14
CA SER A 37 6.52 -19.88 -3.96
C SER A 37 5.71 -20.03 -2.68
N ILE A 38 4.45 -19.57 -2.70
CA ILE A 38 3.50 -19.78 -1.60
C ILE A 38 3.27 -21.29 -1.38
N ARG A 39 3.02 -22.07 -2.44
CA ARG A 39 2.80 -23.52 -2.33
C ARG A 39 4.03 -24.26 -1.78
N ILE A 40 5.24 -23.89 -2.21
CA ILE A 40 6.49 -24.46 -1.71
C ILE A 40 6.64 -24.16 -0.22
N LEU A 41 6.40 -22.91 0.20
CA LEU A 41 6.46 -22.51 1.61
C LEU A 41 5.48 -23.34 2.45
N LEU A 42 4.22 -23.47 2.00
CA LEU A 42 3.19 -24.27 2.68
C LEU A 42 3.58 -25.76 2.76
N ALA A 43 4.20 -26.32 1.71
CA ALA A 43 4.66 -27.71 1.71
C ALA A 43 5.81 -27.93 2.72
N ILE A 44 6.76 -27.00 2.82
CA ILE A 44 7.84 -27.05 3.82
C ILE A 44 7.26 -26.98 5.23
N VAL A 45 6.32 -26.06 5.46
CA VAL A 45 5.65 -25.91 6.76
C VAL A 45 4.95 -27.22 7.15
N ALA A 46 4.17 -27.80 6.24
CA ALA A 46 3.43 -29.04 6.51
C ALA A 46 4.36 -30.24 6.73
N TYR A 47 5.48 -30.32 6.01
CA TYR A 47 6.46 -31.40 6.16
C TYR A 47 7.23 -31.29 7.49
N SER A 48 7.61 -30.08 7.87
CA SER A 48 8.43 -29.82 9.07
C SER A 48 7.61 -29.56 10.33
N ASP A 49 6.28 -29.65 10.26
CA ASP A 49 5.34 -29.34 11.34
C ASP A 49 5.55 -27.94 11.95
N TYR A 50 5.69 -26.94 11.08
CA TYR A 50 5.88 -25.54 11.49
C TYR A 50 4.55 -24.80 11.64
N GLU A 51 4.56 -23.74 12.45
CA GLU A 51 3.43 -22.81 12.58
C GLU A 51 3.54 -21.67 11.56
N ILE A 52 2.40 -21.24 11.02
CA ILE A 52 2.29 -20.05 10.16
C ILE A 52 1.59 -18.94 10.91
N TRP A 53 2.19 -17.76 10.87
CA TRP A 53 1.61 -16.53 11.37
C TRP A 53 1.14 -15.67 10.21
N GLN A 54 -0.13 -15.23 10.26
CA GLN A 54 -0.70 -14.31 9.27
C GLN A 54 -0.88 -12.93 9.90
N MET A 55 -0.47 -11.90 9.18
CA MET A 55 -0.69 -10.50 9.56
C MET A 55 -1.34 -9.74 8.40
N ASP A 56 -2.36 -8.95 8.71
CA ASP A 56 -2.97 -7.98 7.80
C ASP A 56 -2.60 -6.56 8.25
N VAL A 57 -1.93 -5.81 7.37
CA VAL A 57 -1.48 -4.46 7.69
C VAL A 57 -2.63 -3.48 7.49
N LYS A 58 -3.08 -2.90 8.60
CA LYS A 58 -4.12 -1.86 8.56
C LYS A 58 -3.61 -0.64 7.81
N THR A 59 -4.44 -0.18 6.87
CA THR A 59 -4.21 1.05 6.09
C THR A 59 -2.81 1.11 5.47
N ALA A 60 -2.36 0.02 4.84
CA ALA A 60 -1.02 -0.11 4.26
C ALA A 60 -0.53 1.18 3.58
N PHE A 61 -1.30 1.70 2.62
CA PHE A 61 -0.94 2.89 1.83
C PHE A 61 -0.77 4.22 2.61
N LEU A 62 -1.30 4.29 3.84
CA LEU A 62 -1.15 5.47 4.69
C LEU A 62 0.12 5.44 5.54
N ASN A 63 0.82 4.29 5.59
CA ASN A 63 2.04 4.15 6.39
C ASN A 63 3.27 4.65 5.64
N GLU A 64 3.33 4.52 4.31
CA GLU A 64 4.45 5.02 3.51
C GLU A 64 4.36 6.53 3.27
N LYS A 65 5.51 7.17 3.04
CA LYS A 65 5.56 8.57 2.61
C LYS A 65 5.47 8.61 1.08
N LEU A 66 4.64 9.51 0.55
CA LEU A 66 4.60 9.76 -0.89
C LEU A 66 5.82 10.61 -1.26
N LEU A 67 6.64 10.11 -2.20
CA LEU A 67 7.85 10.82 -2.64
C LEU A 67 7.53 11.84 -3.72
N GLU A 68 6.55 11.55 -4.57
CA GLU A 68 6.12 12.43 -5.64
C GLU A 68 5.20 13.55 -5.11
N ASP A 69 5.27 14.70 -5.76
CA ASP A 69 4.42 15.85 -5.46
C ASP A 69 3.05 15.69 -6.14
N VAL A 70 2.16 14.92 -5.50
CA VAL A 70 0.80 14.70 -6.01
C VAL A 70 -0.21 15.62 -5.32
N TYR A 71 -1.05 16.26 -6.13
CA TYR A 71 -2.12 17.15 -5.67
C TYR A 71 -3.48 16.57 -6.04
N MET A 72 -4.47 16.83 -5.18
CA MET A 72 -5.87 16.49 -5.46
C MET A 72 -6.79 17.67 -5.17
N THR A 73 -7.92 17.71 -5.86
CA THR A 73 -9.01 18.64 -5.49
C THR A 73 -9.46 18.37 -4.06
N GLN A 74 -9.89 19.43 -3.36
CA GLN A 74 -10.48 19.28 -2.04
C GLN A 74 -11.63 18.25 -2.07
N PRO A 75 -11.70 17.30 -1.11
CA PRO A 75 -12.75 16.31 -1.08
C PRO A 75 -14.13 16.95 -0.96
N GLU A 76 -15.13 16.34 -1.58
CA GLU A 76 -16.52 16.76 -1.43
C GLU A 76 -16.92 16.74 0.05
N GLY A 77 -17.59 17.80 0.50
CA GLY A 77 -17.94 18.00 1.92
C GLY A 77 -16.82 18.56 2.81
N PHE A 78 -15.59 18.70 2.28
CA PHE A 78 -14.42 19.22 3.02
C PHE A 78 -13.76 20.44 2.34
N VAL A 79 -14.49 21.11 1.44
CA VAL A 79 -14.00 22.31 0.75
C VAL A 79 -13.97 23.50 1.71
N ASP A 80 -12.81 24.16 1.85
CA ASP A 80 -12.67 25.42 2.58
C ASP A 80 -13.39 26.56 1.82
N PRO A 81 -14.43 27.18 2.38
CA PRO A 81 -15.15 28.28 1.74
C PRO A 81 -14.27 29.49 1.42
N HIS A 82 -13.24 29.76 2.23
CA HIS A 82 -12.33 30.88 2.03
C HIS A 82 -11.22 30.56 1.01
N SER A 83 -10.98 29.27 0.74
CA SER A 83 -9.94 28.80 -0.16
C SER A 83 -10.46 27.77 -1.17
N ALA A 84 -11.68 27.93 -1.70
CA ALA A 84 -12.34 26.92 -2.53
C ALA A 84 -11.54 26.50 -3.79
N ARG A 85 -10.65 27.36 -4.28
CA ARG A 85 -9.79 27.09 -5.45
C ARG A 85 -8.46 26.40 -5.11
N LYS A 86 -8.13 26.20 -3.83
CA LYS A 86 -6.91 25.47 -3.44
C LYS A 86 -7.07 23.97 -3.68
N VAL A 87 -5.92 23.32 -3.79
CA VAL A 87 -5.79 21.86 -3.89
C VAL A 87 -5.06 21.32 -2.65
N CYS A 88 -5.29 20.05 -2.34
CA CYS A 88 -4.62 19.34 -1.26
C CYS A 88 -3.36 18.66 -1.80
N LYS A 89 -2.21 18.89 -1.18
CA LYS A 89 -0.99 18.10 -1.43
C LYS A 89 -1.05 16.82 -0.61
N LEU A 90 -0.94 15.67 -1.27
CA LEU A 90 -0.91 14.38 -0.60
C LEU A 90 0.44 14.19 0.12
N GLN A 91 0.40 13.87 1.41
CA GLN A 91 1.60 13.58 2.23
C GLN A 91 1.91 12.08 2.28
N ARG A 92 0.90 11.25 2.04
CA ARG A 92 0.89 9.80 2.11
C ARG A 92 0.19 9.27 0.87
N SER A 93 0.54 8.07 0.43
CA SER A 93 -0.20 7.47 -0.67
C SER A 93 -1.64 7.18 -0.24
N ILE A 94 -2.55 7.14 -1.20
CA ILE A 94 -3.91 6.70 -0.96
C ILE A 94 -4.33 5.73 -2.05
N TYR A 95 -5.41 4.99 -1.78
CA TYR A 95 -5.96 4.08 -2.77
C TYR A 95 -6.27 4.82 -4.07
N GLY A 96 -6.02 4.17 -5.20
CA GLY A 96 -6.27 4.73 -6.51
C GLY A 96 -5.13 5.57 -7.09
N LEU A 97 -4.04 5.84 -6.36
CA LEU A 97 -2.80 6.33 -6.99
C LEU A 97 -2.14 5.19 -7.77
N LYS A 98 -1.58 5.50 -8.93
CA LYS A 98 -0.94 4.51 -9.81
C LYS A 98 0.31 3.87 -9.19
N GLN A 99 1.07 4.62 -8.40
CA GLN A 99 2.30 4.16 -7.77
C GLN A 99 2.10 3.58 -6.35
N ALA A 100 0.89 3.64 -5.78
CA ALA A 100 0.66 3.27 -4.36
C ALA A 100 1.19 1.87 -4.00
N SER A 101 0.91 0.86 -4.83
CA SER A 101 1.38 -0.51 -4.60
C SER A 101 2.90 -0.62 -4.62
N ARG A 102 3.58 0.19 -5.43
CA ARG A 102 5.05 0.23 -5.49
C ARG A 102 5.61 0.92 -4.26
N SER A 103 5.10 2.11 -3.94
CA SER A 103 5.54 2.88 -2.77
C SER A 103 5.41 2.06 -1.48
N TRP A 104 4.30 1.32 -1.34
CA TRP A 104 4.13 0.36 -0.24
C TRP A 104 5.16 -0.77 -0.27
N ASN A 105 5.42 -1.39 -1.43
CA ASN A 105 6.41 -2.46 -1.52
C ASN A 105 7.82 -2.00 -1.15
N LEU A 106 8.24 -0.81 -1.59
CA LEU A 106 9.53 -0.23 -1.22
C LEU A 106 9.61 0.01 0.30
N HIS A 107 8.58 0.61 0.88
CA HIS A 107 8.52 0.84 2.32
C HIS A 107 8.54 -0.46 3.13
N PHE A 108 7.83 -1.49 2.67
CA PHE A 108 7.84 -2.81 3.30
C PHE A 108 9.21 -3.48 3.18
N ASP A 109 9.88 -3.38 2.02
CA ASP A 109 11.22 -3.93 1.79
C ASP A 109 12.23 -3.32 2.78
N ASP A 110 12.20 -1.99 2.94
CA ASP A 110 13.06 -1.28 3.88
C ASP A 110 12.77 -1.71 5.33
N ALA A 111 11.49 -1.72 5.74
CA ALA A 111 11.11 -2.10 7.09
C ALA A 111 11.49 -3.55 7.43
N ILE A 112 11.29 -4.51 6.52
CA ILE A 112 11.63 -5.92 6.76
C ILE A 112 13.13 -6.16 6.83
N LYS A 113 13.93 -5.42 6.04
CA LYS A 113 15.39 -5.46 6.13
C LYS A 113 15.91 -4.97 7.47
N GLU A 114 15.26 -3.98 8.09
CA GLU A 114 15.61 -3.53 9.45
C GLU A 114 15.44 -4.65 10.50
N PHE A 115 14.54 -5.60 10.28
CA PHE A 115 14.41 -6.80 11.11
C PHE A 115 15.44 -7.91 10.79
N GLY A 116 16.37 -7.66 9.87
CA GLY A 116 17.46 -8.57 9.48
C GLY A 116 17.07 -9.64 8.47
N PHE A 117 15.94 -9.46 7.77
CA PHE A 117 15.55 -10.35 6.68
C PHE A 117 16.25 -9.96 5.37
N ILE A 118 16.54 -10.96 4.54
CA ILE A 118 17.19 -10.82 3.25
C ILE A 118 16.18 -11.16 2.15
N LYS A 119 16.00 -10.25 1.20
CA LYS A 119 15.12 -10.43 0.04
C LYS A 119 15.67 -11.54 -0.86
N ASN A 120 14.79 -12.42 -1.33
CA ASN A 120 15.12 -13.40 -2.35
C ASN A 120 15.16 -12.74 -3.74
N GLU A 121 16.23 -12.93 -4.51
CA GLU A 121 16.41 -12.33 -5.84
C GLU A 121 15.46 -12.96 -6.88
N ASP A 122 15.18 -14.26 -6.76
CA ASP A 122 14.30 -14.99 -7.69
C ASP A 122 12.81 -14.82 -7.37
N GLU A 123 12.48 -14.38 -6.15
CA GLU A 123 11.13 -14.15 -5.67
C GLU A 123 11.10 -12.89 -4.77
N PRO A 124 10.94 -11.69 -5.36
CA PRO A 124 11.05 -10.42 -4.63
C PRO A 124 10.02 -10.20 -3.52
N CYS A 125 8.98 -11.04 -3.42
CA CYS A 125 8.00 -11.02 -2.33
C CYS A 125 8.32 -12.01 -1.21
N VAL A 126 9.39 -12.80 -1.32
CA VAL A 126 9.82 -13.76 -0.29
C VAL A 126 11.12 -13.28 0.35
N TYR A 127 11.15 -13.34 1.66
CA TYR A 127 12.27 -12.93 2.50
C TYR A 127 12.70 -14.11 3.36
N LYS A 128 14.00 -14.23 3.61
CA LYS A 128 14.59 -15.28 4.45
C LYS A 128 15.47 -14.69 5.53
N LYS A 129 15.56 -15.37 6.67
CA LYS A 129 16.43 -15.05 7.79
C LYS A 129 17.04 -16.33 8.33
#